data_AF-D8K6I7-F1
#
_entry.id   AF-D8K6I7-F1
#
_cell.length_a   1.000
_cell.length_b   1.000
_cell.length_c   1.000
_cell.angle_alpha   90.00
_cell.angle_beta   90.00
_cell.angle_gamma   90.00
#
_symmetry.space_group_name_H-M   'P 1'
#
loop_
_entity.id
_entity.type
_entity.pdbx_description
1 polymer ?
#
loop_
_entity_poly.entity_id
_entity_poly.type
_entity_poly.pdbx_seq_one_letter_code
_entity_poly.pdbx_strand_id
1 'polypeptide(L)' 'MNNTKVAETIRLACLEAALEAYENAGISGLCAEGRWECAVQAIRDLNLESILSTPDSAHKDKSDISN' A
#
# COMPACT_ATOMS: atom_id res chain seq x y z
N MET A 1 -10.57 7.49 16.30
CA MET A 1 -10.83 7.43 14.84
C MET A 1 -12.28 7.03 14.61
N ASN A 2 -12.96 7.56 13.58
CA ASN A 2 -14.25 7.00 13.14
C ASN A 2 -14.00 5.74 12.28
N ASN A 3 -14.97 4.83 12.20
CA ASN A 3 -14.82 3.56 11.46
C ASN A 3 -14.46 3.78 9.98
N THR A 4 -14.94 4.88 9.39
CA THR A 4 -14.62 5.26 8.01
C THR A 4 -13.13 5.54 7.83
N LYS A 5 -12.52 6.39 8.67
CA LYS A 5 -11.08 6.69 8.61
C LYS A 5 -10.23 5.44 8.73
N VAL A 6 -10.59 4.55 9.67
CA VAL A 6 -9.89 3.25 9.81
C VAL A 6 -9.99 2.42 8.54
N ALA A 7 -11.19 2.29 7.97
CA ALA A 7 -11.40 1.55 6.73
C ALA A 7 -10.64 2.16 5.54
N GLU A 8 -10.52 3.49 5.48
CA GLU A 8 -9.76 4.19 4.46
C GLU A 8 -8.25 3.96 4.60
N THR A 9 -7.73 4.02 5.82
CA THR A 9 -6.32 3.70 6.11
C THR A 9 -5.98 2.27 5.68
N ILE A 10 -6.82 1.29 6.03
CA ILE A 10 -6.63 -0.11 5.61
C ILE A 10 -6.70 -0.23 4.08
N ARG A 11 -7.68 0.42 3.44
CA ARG A 11 -7.82 0.39 1.98
C ARG A 11 -6.57 0.94 1.28
N LEU A 12 -6.03 2.05 1.77
CA LEU A 12 -4.81 2.65 1.22
C LEU A 12 -3.60 1.71 1.39
N ALA A 13 -3.42 1.11 2.57
CA ALA A 13 -2.35 0.16 2.82
C ALA A 13 -2.42 -1.07 1.90
N CYS A 14 -3.62 -1.61 1.65
CA CYS A 14 -3.81 -2.70 0.70
C CYS A 14 -3.42 -2.31 -0.73
N LEU A 15 -3.81 -1.11 -1.18
CA LEU A 15 -3.50 -0.63 -2.52
C LEU A 15 -1.99 -0.42 -2.70
N GLU A 16 -1.34 0.21 -1.72
CA GLU A 16 0.09 0.47 -1.75
C GLU A 16 0.91 -0.82 -1.81
N ALA A 17 0.62 -1.77 -0.90
CA ALA A 17 1.32 -3.05 -0.86
C ALA A 17 1.13 -3.87 -2.15
N ALA A 18 -0.08 -3.87 -2.70
CA ALA A 18 -0.37 -4.58 -3.94
C ALA A 18 0.37 -3.97 -5.15
N LEU A 19 0.38 -2.64 -5.26
CA LEU A 19 1.05 -1.92 -6.34
C LEU A 19 2.57 -2.15 -6.27
N GLU A 20 3.16 -1.94 -5.09
CA GLU A 20 4.60 -2.13 -4.88
C GLU A 20 5.02 -3.57 -5.23
N ALA A 21 4.30 -4.57 -4.73
CA ALA A 21 4.62 -5.97 -5.02
C ALA A 21 4.44 -6.32 -6.50
N TYR A 22 3.41 -5.80 -7.17
CA TYR A 22 3.20 -6.01 -8.61
C TYR A 22 4.34 -5.41 -9.45
N GLU A 23 4.77 -4.19 -9.13
CA GLU A 23 5.87 -3.49 -9.81
C GLU A 23 7.20 -4.19 -9.57
N ASN A 24 7.51 -4.54 -8.31
CA ASN A 24 8.73 -5.26 -7.94
C ASN A 24 8.80 -6.65 -8.59
N ALA A 25 7.70 -7.39 -8.61
CA ALA A 25 7.60 -8.66 -9.32
C ALA A 25 7.83 -8.47 -10.83
N GLY A 26 7.37 -7.36 -11.40
CA GLY A 26 7.61 -7.01 -12.78
C GLY A 26 9.06 -6.69 -13.11
N ILE A 27 9.73 -5.92 -12.24
CA ILE A 27 11.17 -5.66 -12.32
C ILE A 27 11.96 -6.97 -12.21
N SER A 28 11.47 -7.93 -11.41
CA SER A 28 12.05 -9.27 -11.24
C SER A 28 11.77 -10.22 -12.43
N GLY A 29 11.07 -9.76 -13.46
CA GLY A 29 10.83 -10.53 -14.68
C GLY A 29 9.64 -11.48 -14.65
N LEU A 30 8.77 -11.41 -13.63
CA LEU A 30 7.58 -12.24 -13.56
C LEU A 30 6.56 -11.85 -14.65
N CYS A 31 5.81 -12.86 -15.12
CA CYS A 31 4.65 -12.68 -15.98
C CYS A 31 3.51 -11.99 -15.23
N ALA A 32 2.45 -11.58 -15.92
CA ALA A 32 1.32 -10.87 -15.31
C ALA A 32 0.64 -11.67 -14.18
N GLU A 33 0.51 -13.00 -14.33
CA GLU A 33 -0.06 -13.88 -13.30
C GLU A 33 0.85 -13.95 -12.06
N GLY A 34 2.16 -14.15 -12.25
CA GLY A 34 3.12 -14.15 -11.13
C GLY A 34 3.16 -12.80 -10.40
N ARG A 35 3.05 -11.68 -11.11
CA ARG A 35 2.93 -10.35 -10.48
C ARG A 35 1.65 -10.21 -9.66
N TRP A 36 0.53 -10.74 -10.19
CA TRP A 36 -0.75 -10.75 -9.48
C TRP A 36 -0.69 -11.59 -8.20
N GLU A 37 -0.08 -12.78 -8.25
CA GLU A 37 0.12 -13.61 -7.07
C GLU A 37 0.93 -12.88 -5.98
N CYS A 38 2.02 -12.22 -6.37
CA CYS A 38 2.81 -11.39 -5.44
C CYS A 38 1.98 -10.24 -4.84
N ALA A 39 1.18 -9.54 -5.65
CA ALA A 39 0.32 -8.45 -5.17
C ALA A 39 -0.72 -8.94 -4.14
N VAL A 40 -1.37 -10.07 -4.42
CA VAL A 40 -2.34 -10.68 -3.48
C VAL A 40 -1.64 -11.14 -2.20
N GLN A 41 -0.45 -11.73 -2.32
CA GLN A 41 0.31 -12.18 -1.17
C GLN A 41 0.74 -11.00 -0.29
N ALA A 42 1.17 -9.88 -0.87
CA ALA A 42 1.51 -8.67 -0.14
C ALA A 42 0.32 -8.13 0.67
N ILE A 43 -0.90 -8.15 0.11
CA ILE A 43 -2.11 -7.79 0.87
C ILE A 43 -2.33 -8.74 2.06
N ARG A 44 -2.13 -10.06 1.88
CA ARG A 44 -2.30 -11.06 2.95
C ARG A 44 -1.29 -10.89 4.08
N ASP A 45 -0.09 -10.44 3.75
CA ASP A 45 1.01 -10.30 4.70
C ASP A 45 0.97 -8.96 5.46
N LEU A 46 0.00 -8.07 5.17
CA LEU A 46 -0.15 -6.79 5.87
C LEU A 46 -0.41 -7.00 7.36
N ASN A 47 0.44 -6.38 8.18
CA ASN A 47 0.24 -6.31 9.61
C ASN A 47 -0.72 -5.15 9.96
N LEU A 48 -1.99 -5.48 10.15
CA LEU A 48 -3.03 -4.49 10.49
C LEU A 48 -2.77 -3.78 11.82
N GLU A 49 -2.18 -4.44 12.81
CA GLU A 49 -1.87 -3.79 14.09
C GLU A 49 -0.85 -2.66 13.91
N SER A 50 0.16 -2.88 13.07
CA SER A 50 1.15 -1.84 12.72
C SER A 50 0.51 -0.66 11.97
N ILE A 51 -0.40 -0.96 11.04
CA ILE A 51 -1.11 0.06 10.24
C ILE A 51 -2.00 0.93 11.13
N LEU A 52 -2.71 0.30 12.08
CA LEU A 52 -3.60 1.01 13.00
C LEU A 52 -2.87 1.75 14.12
N SER A 53 -1.63 1.35 14.42
CA SER A 53 -0.78 1.97 15.44
C SER A 53 -0.03 3.20 14.93
N THR A 54 -0.08 3.50 13.64
CA THR A 54 0.60 4.67 13.07
C THR A 54 -0.19 5.93 13.38
N PRO A 55 0.33 6.87 14.20
CA PRO A 55 -0.32 8.16 14.42
C PRO A 55 -0.19 9.01 13.14
N ASP A 56 -1.26 9.11 12.36
CA ASP A 56 -1.64 10.16 11.37
C ASP A 56 -0.51 11.06 10.77
N SER A 57 0.66 10.51 10.45
CA SER A 57 1.85 11.27 10.06
C SER A 57 2.47 10.70 8.78
N ALA A 58 1.84 11.01 7.64
CA ALA A 58 2.53 11.28 6.37
C ALA A 58 1.51 11.46 5.24
N HIS A 59 0.70 12.53 5.30
CA HIS A 59 0.23 13.13 4.06
C HIS A 59 1.43 13.86 3.47
N LYS A 60 2.22 13.19 2.62
CA LYS A 60 3.25 13.86 1.82
C LYS A 60 2.53 14.57 0.69
N ASP A 61 2.08 15.79 1.00
CA ASP A 61 1.59 16.74 0.02
C ASP A 61 2.71 17.00 -1.01
N LYS A 62 2.51 16.55 -2.24
CA LYS A 62 3.27 17.02 -3.40
C LYS A 62 2.58 18.28 -3.91
N SER A 63 2.73 19.39 -3.19
CA SER A 63 2.65 20.71 -3.79
C SER A 63 3.71 21.58 -3.13
N ASP A 64 4.78 21.84 -3.89
CA ASP A 64 5.53 23.11 -3.92
C ASP A 64 6.84 22.89 -4.72
N ILE A 65 6.70 22.81 -6.05
CA ILE A 65 7.76 23.27 -6.97
C ILE A 65 7.15 24.40 -7.78
N SER A 66 7.32 25.63 -7.30
CA SER A 66 7.73 26.79 -8.10
C SER A 66 7.87 27.99 -7.20
N ASN A 67 9.12 28.36 -6.93
CA ASN A 67 9.51 29.76 -6.75
C ASN A 67 10.65 30.05 -7.73
#